data_AF-A0A6P6T8H7-F1
#
_entry.id   AF-A0A6P6T8H7-F1
#
_cell.length_a   1.000
_cell.length_b   1.000
_cell.length_c   1.000
_cell.angle_alpha   90.00
_cell.angle_beta   90.00
_cell.angle_gamma   90.00
#
_symmetry.space_group_name_H-M   'P 1'
#
loop_
_entity.id
_entity.type
_entity.pdbx_description
1 polymer ?
#
loop_
_entity_poly.entity_id
_entity_poly.type
_entity_poly.pdbx_seq_one_letter_code
_entity_poly.pdbx_strand_id
1 'polypeptide(L)'
;MTSLSVAHVCDNTRLAAAAASWISTITDTKFCRGRTIIRALKDETNGGKNGLPGQSWDPGLEIEVPYEQRPVNEYSSLKDSTLYSWAELGPGSFFLRLGGLWLVTFTVLGVPIAAASFNPAKDPLRFVLAASTGTLFLVSLIVLRIYLGWSYVGDRLLSAVIPYEETGWYDGQMWVKPPEILARDRLLGSYKVKPVIQLLKQTLVGTGVLLVAAVFLFIFATPVEDFIQNTLSAKENSTEVSVSKIDTKYNIRKEELFRLPVEVIDDDDLAAAAAEAADGRPVYCRDRYYRALAGGQYCKWEDLLK
;
A
#
# COMPACT_ATOMS: atom_id res chain seq x y z
N MET A 1 30.44 -45.15 7.39
CA MET A 1 29.31 -46.03 6.95
C MET A 1 28.58 -46.48 8.21
N THR A 2 27.55 -45.76 8.62
CA THR A 2 26.75 -46.09 9.81
C THR A 2 25.28 -46.09 9.40
N SER A 3 24.64 -47.22 9.66
CA SER A 3 23.30 -47.59 9.23
C SER A 3 22.24 -46.86 10.05
N LEU A 4 21.41 -46.02 9.41
CA LEU A 4 20.18 -45.49 9.97
C LEU A 4 19.09 -46.57 9.92
N SER A 5 18.67 -47.08 11.08
CA SER A 5 17.48 -47.92 11.16
C SER A 5 16.26 -47.02 11.40
N VAL A 6 15.38 -46.95 10.41
CA VAL A 6 14.13 -46.17 10.44
C VAL A 6 13.00 -47.08 10.89
N ALA A 7 12.43 -46.84 12.08
CA ALA A 7 11.21 -47.49 12.52
C ALA A 7 10.01 -46.59 12.21
N HIS A 8 9.14 -47.04 11.29
CA HIS A 8 7.84 -46.42 11.03
C HIS A 8 6.79 -47.05 11.96
N VAL A 9 6.24 -46.25 12.88
CA VAL A 9 5.05 -46.63 13.65
C VAL A 9 3.83 -46.02 12.96
N CYS A 10 2.95 -46.87 12.42
CA CYS A 10 1.65 -46.49 11.87
C CYS A 10 0.56 -46.82 12.89
N ASP A 11 0.00 -45.79 13.55
CA ASP A 11 -1.25 -45.94 14.30
C ASP A 11 -2.44 -45.98 13.35
N ASN A 12 -3.29 -46.99 13.51
CA ASN A 12 -4.41 -47.28 12.65
C ASN A 12 -5.71 -46.85 13.35
N THR A 13 -6.07 -45.57 13.27
CA THR A 13 -7.35 -45.08 13.81
C THR A 13 -8.48 -45.37 12.81
N ARG A 14 -9.22 -46.46 13.06
CA ARG A 14 -10.50 -46.73 12.39
C ARG A 14 -11.61 -45.91 13.04
N LEU A 15 -12.07 -44.86 12.37
CA LEU A 15 -13.36 -44.25 12.67
C LEU A 15 -14.44 -44.96 11.85
N ALA A 16 -15.25 -45.78 12.52
CA ALA A 16 -16.44 -46.38 11.92
C ALA A 16 -17.58 -45.35 11.93
N ALA A 17 -18.02 -44.91 10.75
CA ALA A 17 -19.26 -44.15 10.57
C ALA A 17 -20.24 -45.00 9.74
N ALA A 18 -21.40 -45.28 10.32
CA ALA A 18 -22.46 -46.07 9.71
C ALA A 18 -23.27 -45.25 8.69
N ALA A 19 -23.37 -45.82 7.48
CA ALA A 19 -24.41 -45.71 6.46
C ALA A 19 -25.31 -44.46 6.39
N ALA A 20 -25.16 -43.70 5.30
CA ALA A 20 -26.22 -43.55 4.31
C ALA A 20 -25.63 -43.05 2.98
N SER A 21 -26.12 -43.65 1.91
CA SER A 21 -25.82 -43.41 0.50
C SER A 21 -25.68 -41.91 0.14
N TRP A 22 -24.69 -41.56 -0.69
CA TRP A 22 -24.82 -41.08 -2.07
C TRP A 22 -23.40 -40.82 -2.61
N ILE A 23 -23.26 -40.97 -3.93
CA ILE A 23 -22.02 -41.10 -4.70
C ILE A 23 -21.00 -39.98 -4.44
N SER A 24 -19.77 -40.35 -4.07
CA SER A 24 -18.57 -39.56 -4.39
C SER A 24 -17.33 -40.46 -4.43
N THR A 25 -16.65 -40.47 -5.58
CA THR A 25 -15.31 -41.02 -5.74
C THR A 25 -14.34 -40.23 -4.86
N ILE A 26 -13.89 -40.85 -3.77
CA ILE A 26 -12.85 -40.30 -2.88
C ILE A 26 -11.50 -40.73 -3.45
N THR A 27 -10.74 -39.78 -3.97
CA THR A 27 -9.32 -39.95 -4.28
C THR A 27 -8.53 -39.96 -2.97
N ASP A 28 -7.90 -41.10 -2.68
CA ASP A 28 -7.07 -41.35 -1.51
C ASP A 28 -5.77 -40.52 -1.58
N THR A 29 -5.73 -39.36 -0.94
CA THR A 29 -4.49 -38.57 -0.79
C THR A 29 -3.86 -38.86 0.57
N LYS A 30 -2.84 -39.73 0.58
CA LYS A 30 -2.03 -40.02 1.76
C LYS A 30 -1.20 -38.80 2.15
N PHE A 31 -1.63 -38.07 3.17
CA PHE A 31 -0.81 -37.04 3.81
C PHE A 31 -0.06 -37.64 5.01
N CYS A 32 1.15 -38.13 4.78
CA CYS A 32 2.06 -38.56 5.85
C CYS A 32 2.66 -37.33 6.53
N ARG A 33 2.07 -36.89 7.65
CA ARG A 33 2.67 -35.87 8.52
C ARG A 33 3.80 -36.51 9.33
N GLY A 34 5.02 -36.48 8.79
CA GLY A 34 6.22 -36.93 9.50
C GLY A 34 6.47 -36.05 10.73
N ARG A 35 6.24 -36.59 11.92
CA ARG A 35 6.66 -35.97 13.18
C ARG A 35 8.06 -36.49 13.51
N THR A 36 9.09 -35.76 13.12
CA THR A 36 10.48 -36.09 13.46
C THR A 36 10.69 -35.84 14.95
N ILE A 37 10.61 -36.89 15.78
CA ILE A 37 11.04 -36.83 17.17
C ILE A 37 12.54 -37.11 17.17
N ILE A 38 13.36 -36.05 17.25
CA ILE A 38 14.79 -36.18 17.49
C ILE A 38 14.96 -36.61 18.96
N ARG A 39 15.12 -37.91 19.19
CA ARG A 39 15.66 -38.40 20.47
C ARG A 39 17.17 -38.17 20.43
N ALA A 40 17.67 -37.29 21.30
CA ALA A 40 19.09 -37.13 21.52
C ALA A 40 19.68 -38.45 22.03
N LEU A 41 20.52 -39.08 21.22
CA LEU A 41 21.34 -40.21 21.65
C LEU A 41 22.38 -39.68 22.62
N LYS A 42 22.31 -40.14 23.88
CA LYS A 42 23.35 -39.97 24.87
C LYS A 42 24.55 -40.82 24.43
N ASP A 43 25.62 -40.16 24.02
CA ASP A 43 26.86 -40.79 23.60
C ASP A 43 27.76 -41.00 24.82
N GLU A 44 27.83 -42.23 25.33
CA GLU A 44 28.87 -42.63 26.27
C GLU A 44 30.07 -43.14 25.46
N THR A 45 31.02 -42.27 25.18
CA THR A 45 32.30 -42.68 24.58
C THR A 45 33.42 -42.56 25.61
N ASN A 46 33.88 -43.73 26.06
CA ASN A 46 35.14 -43.91 26.76
C ASN A 46 36.33 -43.74 25.79
N GLY A 47 37.26 -42.85 26.15
CA GLY A 47 38.71 -42.99 25.92
C GLY A 47 39.25 -42.94 24.48
N GLY A 48 39.85 -41.81 24.10
CA GLY A 48 40.76 -41.74 22.95
C GLY A 48 41.31 -40.33 22.71
N LYS A 49 42.62 -40.15 22.89
CA LYS A 49 43.37 -38.87 22.75
C LYS A 49 43.26 -38.25 21.35
N ASN A 50 43.32 -36.91 21.33
CA ASN A 50 43.55 -35.98 20.21
C ASN A 50 42.31 -35.35 19.55
N GLY A 51 41.81 -34.29 20.19
CA GLY A 51 40.99 -33.24 19.61
C GLY A 51 41.02 -32.06 20.57
N LEU A 52 41.09 -30.81 20.06
CA LEU A 52 40.96 -29.62 20.93
C LEU A 52 39.73 -29.80 21.84
N PRO A 53 39.79 -29.40 23.13
CA PRO A 53 38.64 -29.50 23.99
C PRO A 53 37.59 -28.54 23.42
N GLY A 54 36.62 -29.08 22.69
CA GLY A 54 35.36 -28.40 22.44
C GLY A 54 34.74 -28.22 23.82
N GLN A 55 34.92 -27.03 24.37
CA GLN A 55 34.42 -26.66 25.69
C GLN A 55 32.91 -26.87 25.66
N SER A 56 32.46 -27.94 26.31
CA SER A 56 31.05 -28.27 26.42
C SER A 56 30.37 -27.12 27.14
N TRP A 57 29.31 -26.58 26.53
CA TRP A 57 28.50 -25.50 27.10
C TRP A 57 28.13 -25.81 28.56
N ASP A 58 28.59 -24.96 29.49
CA ASP A 58 28.17 -25.04 30.88
C ASP A 58 26.94 -24.14 31.09
N PRO A 59 25.74 -24.71 31.33
CA PRO A 59 24.53 -23.94 31.57
C PRO A 59 24.61 -23.09 32.86
N GLY A 60 25.59 -23.32 33.73
CA GLY A 60 25.86 -22.52 34.93
C GLY A 60 26.21 -21.06 34.65
N LEU A 61 26.80 -20.78 33.48
CA LEU A 61 27.27 -19.44 33.12
C LEU A 61 26.14 -18.45 32.79
N GLU A 62 24.92 -18.94 32.53
CA GLU A 62 23.76 -18.10 32.20
C GLU A 62 22.86 -17.85 33.44
N ILE A 63 23.18 -18.43 34.61
CA ILE A 63 22.34 -18.40 35.83
C ILE A 63 22.34 -17.02 36.52
N GLU A 64 23.38 -16.20 36.33
CA GLU A 64 23.51 -14.88 36.96
C GLU A 64 22.38 -13.92 36.55
N VAL A 65 21.92 -14.00 35.29
CA VAL A 65 20.84 -13.13 34.80
C VAL A 65 19.49 -13.84 34.89
N PRO A 66 18.46 -13.20 35.50
CA PRO A 66 17.09 -13.71 35.53
C PRO A 66 16.60 -14.10 34.14
N TYR A 67 15.87 -15.21 34.05
CA TYR A 67 15.47 -15.80 32.77
C TYR A 67 14.82 -14.79 31.81
N GLU A 68 13.88 -13.97 32.28
CA GLU A 68 13.14 -13.02 31.42
C GLU A 68 14.00 -11.87 30.89
N GLN A 69 15.11 -11.53 31.56
CA GLN A 69 15.99 -10.43 31.18
C GLN A 69 17.12 -10.87 30.24
N ARG A 70 17.11 -12.14 29.82
CA ARG A 70 18.10 -12.68 28.87
C ARG A 70 17.76 -12.23 27.46
N PRO A 71 18.72 -11.71 26.66
CA PRO A 71 18.45 -11.21 25.31
C PRO A 71 17.79 -12.24 24.38
N VAL A 72 18.09 -13.53 24.55
CA VAL A 72 17.49 -14.59 23.74
C VAL A 72 16.02 -14.82 24.09
N ASN A 73 15.66 -14.65 25.36
CA ASN A 73 14.28 -14.81 25.81
C ASN A 73 13.44 -13.57 25.44
N GLU A 74 14.02 -12.37 25.54
CA GLU A 74 13.44 -11.14 25.00
C GLU A 74 13.22 -11.22 23.49
N TYR A 75 14.16 -11.82 22.76
CA TYR A 75 13.99 -12.10 21.34
C TYR A 75 12.84 -13.06 21.07
N SER A 76 12.73 -14.17 21.82
CA SER A 76 11.62 -15.10 21.64
C SER A 76 10.27 -14.47 21.99
N SER A 77 10.19 -13.67 23.06
CA SER A 77 8.94 -13.01 23.46
C SER A 77 8.53 -11.93 22.46
N LEU A 78 9.51 -11.19 21.90
CA LEU A 78 9.26 -10.25 20.81
C LEU A 78 8.73 -10.97 19.58
N LYS A 79 9.34 -12.10 19.21
CA LYS A 79 8.91 -12.91 18.06
C LYS A 79 7.49 -13.46 18.23
N ASP A 80 7.12 -13.89 19.43
CA ASP A 80 5.80 -14.47 19.70
C ASP A 80 4.68 -13.42 19.67
N SER A 81 5.02 -12.14 19.84
CA SER A 81 4.04 -11.06 19.77
C SER A 81 3.55 -10.83 18.33
N THR A 82 2.24 -10.61 18.18
CA THR A 82 1.54 -10.62 16.88
C THR A 82 2.09 -9.57 15.92
N LEU A 83 2.34 -8.35 16.37
CA LEU A 83 2.82 -7.25 15.52
C LEU A 83 4.26 -7.47 15.03
N TYR A 84 5.14 -7.96 15.90
CA TYR A 84 6.56 -8.09 15.58
C TYR A 84 6.85 -9.39 14.82
N SER A 85 6.04 -10.43 15.01
CA SER A 85 6.11 -11.67 14.23
C SER A 85 6.01 -11.42 12.72
N TRP A 86 5.31 -10.36 12.28
CA TRP A 86 5.13 -10.04 10.86
C TRP A 86 6.45 -9.75 10.15
N ALA A 87 7.42 -9.19 10.87
CA ALA A 87 8.71 -8.81 10.31
C ALA A 87 9.65 -10.03 10.12
N GLU A 88 9.39 -11.13 10.82
CA GLU A 88 10.12 -12.39 10.61
C GLU A 88 9.61 -13.16 9.39
N LEU A 89 8.34 -12.96 9.02
CA LEU A 89 7.81 -13.52 7.79
C LEU A 89 8.56 -12.93 6.60
N GLY A 90 8.73 -13.73 5.53
CA GLY A 90 9.42 -13.29 4.32
C GLY A 90 8.86 -11.96 3.78
N PRO A 91 9.66 -11.22 2.98
CA PRO A 91 9.34 -9.85 2.59
C PRO A 91 7.96 -9.72 1.95
N GLY A 92 7.57 -10.65 1.07
CA GLY A 92 6.26 -10.62 0.41
C GLY A 92 5.08 -10.70 1.40
N SER A 93 5.11 -11.63 2.35
CA SER A 93 4.08 -11.76 3.38
C SER A 93 4.03 -10.56 4.33
N PHE A 94 5.17 -9.95 4.62
CA PHE A 94 5.23 -8.72 5.40
C PHE A 94 4.50 -7.58 4.68
N PHE A 95 4.80 -7.34 3.39
CA PHE A 95 4.16 -6.30 2.60
C PHE A 95 2.67 -6.57 2.38
N LEU A 96 2.24 -7.82 2.21
CA LEU A 96 0.82 -8.16 2.10
C LEU A 96 0.05 -7.84 3.38
N ARG A 97 0.60 -8.16 4.56
CA ARG A 97 -0.03 -7.80 5.84
C ARG A 97 -0.04 -6.30 6.07
N LEU A 98 1.05 -5.62 5.72
CA LEU A 98 1.15 -4.17 5.82
C LEU A 98 0.18 -3.46 4.87
N GLY A 99 0.04 -3.95 3.64
CA GLY A 99 -0.94 -3.48 2.66
C GLY A 99 -2.38 -3.75 3.11
N GLY A 100 -2.65 -4.91 3.71
CA GLY A 100 -3.94 -5.20 4.35
C GLY A 100 -4.26 -4.25 5.51
N LEU A 101 -3.28 -3.99 6.38
CA LEU A 101 -3.42 -3.01 7.47
C LEU A 101 -3.65 -1.60 6.93
N TRP A 102 -2.93 -1.20 5.87
CA TRP A 102 -3.14 0.07 5.19
C TRP A 102 -4.56 0.17 4.61
N LEU A 103 -5.06 -0.86 3.94
CA LEU A 103 -6.42 -0.87 3.39
C LEU A 103 -7.49 -0.76 4.49
N VAL A 104 -7.34 -1.53 5.58
CA VAL A 104 -8.30 -1.49 6.70
C VAL A 104 -8.31 -0.11 7.36
N THR A 105 -7.14 0.44 7.66
CA THR A 105 -7.03 1.79 8.26
C THR A 105 -7.51 2.87 7.28
N PHE A 106 -7.28 2.69 5.98
CA PHE A 106 -7.82 3.56 4.93
C PHE A 106 -9.33 3.57 4.90
N THR A 107 -9.98 2.42 4.93
CA THR A 107 -11.44 2.35 4.89
C THR A 107 -12.09 2.81 6.20
N VAL A 108 -11.51 2.46 7.35
CA VAL A 108 -12.12 2.73 8.66
C VAL A 108 -11.86 4.15 9.15
N LEU A 109 -10.67 4.70 8.90
CA LEU A 109 -10.27 6.03 9.36
C LEU A 109 -10.08 7.01 8.21
N GLY A 110 -9.37 6.61 7.16
CA GLY A 110 -9.04 7.49 6.03
C GLY A 110 -10.27 8.05 5.31
N VAL A 111 -11.19 7.17 4.90
CA VAL A 111 -12.41 7.51 4.16
C VAL A 111 -13.33 8.47 4.93
N PRO A 112 -13.74 8.21 6.19
CA PRO A 112 -14.64 9.14 6.89
C PRO A 112 -13.98 10.50 7.17
N ILE A 113 -12.69 10.52 7.48
CA ILE A 113 -11.95 11.78 7.71
C ILE A 113 -11.84 12.58 6.41
N ALA A 114 -11.50 11.92 5.30
CA ALA A 114 -11.40 12.58 4.00
C ALA A 114 -12.77 13.01 3.47
N ALA A 115 -13.84 12.26 3.73
CA ALA A 115 -15.19 12.59 3.27
C ALA A 115 -15.75 13.84 3.95
N ALA A 116 -15.31 14.10 5.19
CA ALA A 116 -15.63 15.34 5.89
C ALA A 116 -14.87 16.55 5.32
N SER A 117 -13.69 16.33 4.74
CA SER A 117 -12.82 17.39 4.21
C SER A 117 -13.07 17.70 2.73
N PHE A 118 -13.28 16.67 1.91
CA PHE A 118 -13.45 16.75 0.47
C PHE A 118 -14.67 15.95 0.04
N ASN A 119 -15.50 16.55 -0.81
CA ASN A 119 -16.66 15.86 -1.36
C ASN A 119 -16.19 14.87 -2.46
N PRO A 120 -16.44 13.56 -2.32
CA PRO A 120 -15.95 12.56 -3.26
C PRO A 120 -16.52 12.72 -4.68
N ALA A 121 -17.66 13.38 -4.84
CA ALA A 121 -18.28 13.61 -6.15
C ALA A 121 -17.67 14.79 -6.92
N LYS A 122 -17.02 15.73 -6.24
CA LYS A 122 -16.44 16.92 -6.87
C LYS A 122 -14.96 16.74 -7.17
N ASP A 123 -14.20 16.27 -6.18
CA ASP A 123 -12.74 16.15 -6.28
C ASP A 123 -12.27 14.74 -5.82
N PRO A 124 -12.49 13.69 -6.63
CA PRO A 124 -12.17 12.32 -6.24
C PRO A 124 -10.67 12.10 -6.03
N LEU A 125 -9.79 12.73 -6.84
CA LEU A 125 -8.35 12.58 -6.68
C LEU A 125 -7.85 13.19 -5.35
N ARG A 126 -8.35 14.37 -4.99
CA ARG A 126 -7.98 15.04 -3.72
C ARG A 126 -8.47 14.25 -2.51
N PHE A 127 -9.67 13.70 -2.59
CA PHE A 127 -10.22 12.82 -1.56
C PHE A 127 -9.34 11.58 -1.33
N VAL A 128 -8.95 10.87 -2.40
CA VAL A 128 -8.10 9.67 -2.28
C VAL A 128 -6.70 10.02 -1.78
N LEU A 129 -6.08 11.09 -2.32
CA LEU A 129 -4.75 11.53 -1.90
C LEU A 129 -4.72 11.97 -0.43
N ALA A 130 -5.73 12.69 0.05
CA ALA A 130 -5.84 13.10 1.44
C ALA A 130 -6.01 11.87 2.37
N ALA A 131 -6.92 10.96 2.02
CA ALA A 131 -7.13 9.71 2.77
C ALA A 131 -5.86 8.83 2.77
N SER A 132 -5.19 8.68 1.64
CA SER A 132 -3.99 7.86 1.50
C SER A 132 -2.82 8.43 2.29
N THR A 133 -2.65 9.77 2.28
CA THR A 133 -1.55 10.42 3.00
C THR A 133 -1.70 10.26 4.52
N GLY A 134 -2.91 10.48 5.06
CA GLY A 134 -3.16 10.30 6.49
C GLY A 134 -2.98 8.86 6.96
N THR A 135 -3.38 7.89 6.13
CA THR A 135 -3.28 6.46 6.47
C THR A 135 -1.88 5.92 6.30
N LEU A 136 -1.14 6.35 5.26
CA LEU A 136 0.29 6.07 5.12
C LEU A 136 1.09 6.60 6.32
N PHE A 137 0.73 7.75 6.86
CA PHE A 137 1.38 8.31 8.04
C PHE A 137 1.18 7.40 9.26
N LEU A 138 -0.05 6.94 9.54
CA LEU A 138 -0.32 5.98 10.62
C LEU A 138 0.45 4.66 10.43
N VAL A 139 0.45 4.13 9.22
CA VAL A 139 1.19 2.89 8.90
C VAL A 139 2.70 3.09 9.12
N SER A 140 3.25 4.25 8.77
CA SER A 140 4.68 4.56 8.99
C SER A 140 5.03 4.57 10.48
N LEU A 141 4.15 5.05 11.36
CA LEU A 141 4.36 5.02 12.82
C LEU A 141 4.36 3.60 13.37
N ILE A 142 3.50 2.72 12.83
CA ILE A 142 3.47 1.31 13.22
C ILE A 142 4.77 0.61 12.80
N VAL A 143 5.26 0.87 11.58
CA VAL A 143 6.55 0.34 11.11
C VAL A 143 7.69 0.87 11.96
N LEU A 144 7.70 2.16 12.31
CA LEU A 144 8.68 2.75 13.21
C LEU A 144 8.68 2.07 14.58
N ARG A 145 7.50 1.78 15.14
CA ARG A 145 7.37 1.06 16.42
C ARG A 145 7.98 -0.34 16.34
N ILE A 146 7.70 -1.07 15.26
CA ILE A 146 8.27 -2.40 15.02
C ILE A 146 9.79 -2.30 14.90
N TYR A 147 10.29 -1.33 14.13
CA TYR A 147 11.72 -1.06 13.96
C TYR A 147 12.44 -0.85 15.30
N LEU A 148 11.89 -0.01 16.18
CA LEU A 148 12.50 0.28 17.49
C LEU A 148 12.58 -0.96 18.39
N GLY A 149 11.56 -1.82 18.38
CA GLY A 149 11.59 -3.07 19.17
C GLY A 149 12.64 -4.05 18.65
N TRP A 150 12.74 -4.21 17.33
CA TRP A 150 13.74 -5.07 16.70
C TRP A 150 15.17 -4.54 16.86
N SER A 151 15.37 -3.23 16.75
CA SER A 151 16.70 -2.62 16.97
C SER A 151 17.15 -2.76 18.42
N TYR A 152 16.24 -2.54 19.38
CA TYR A 152 16.53 -2.69 20.81
C TYR A 152 17.03 -4.09 21.16
N VAL A 153 16.28 -5.12 20.76
CA VAL A 153 16.66 -6.53 21.02
C VAL A 153 17.92 -6.91 20.23
N GLY A 154 18.05 -6.44 18.99
CA GLY A 154 19.23 -6.67 18.16
C GLY A 154 20.51 -6.10 18.79
N ASP A 155 20.45 -4.89 19.34
CA ASP A 155 21.59 -4.26 20.00
C ASP A 155 21.97 -5.01 21.29
N ARG A 156 20.99 -5.49 22.07
CA ARG A 156 21.22 -6.32 23.27
C ARG A 156 21.81 -7.71 22.97
N LEU A 157 21.40 -8.34 21.87
CA LEU A 157 22.00 -9.60 21.39
C LEU A 157 23.47 -9.40 21.02
N LEU A 158 23.83 -8.29 20.35
CA LEU A 158 25.20 -8.05 19.88
C LEU A 158 26.12 -7.44 20.94
N SER A 159 25.57 -6.77 21.94
CA SER A 159 26.31 -6.14 23.04
C SER A 159 27.03 -7.18 23.89
N ALA A 160 28.27 -6.93 24.29
CA ALA A 160 29.02 -7.84 25.15
C ALA A 160 28.64 -7.75 26.64
N VAL A 161 28.03 -6.62 27.04
CA VAL A 161 27.63 -6.34 28.41
C VAL A 161 26.16 -5.99 28.43
N ILE A 162 25.42 -6.53 29.40
CA ILE A 162 23.98 -6.35 29.52
C ILE A 162 23.66 -5.84 30.93
N PRO A 163 22.93 -4.73 31.07
CA PRO A 163 22.35 -4.33 32.35
C PRO A 163 21.20 -5.27 32.70
N TYR A 164 21.22 -5.79 33.92
CA TYR A 164 20.16 -6.62 34.48
C TYR A 164 19.90 -6.23 35.94
N GLU A 165 18.67 -6.45 36.38
CA GLU A 165 18.25 -6.15 37.75
C GLU A 165 18.06 -7.45 38.53
N GLU A 166 18.91 -7.67 39.52
CA GLU A 166 18.65 -8.63 40.59
C GLU A 166 17.70 -7.95 41.59
N THR A 167 16.55 -8.55 41.84
CA THR A 167 15.46 -8.03 42.70
C THR A 167 15.94 -7.14 43.86
N GLY A 168 15.61 -5.83 43.85
CA GLY A 168 16.04 -4.89 44.89
C GLY A 168 15.65 -3.42 44.65
N TRP A 169 16.02 -2.52 45.58
CA TRP A 169 15.78 -1.06 45.52
C TRP A 169 17.02 -0.26 45.05
N TYR A 170 18.05 -0.95 44.55
CA TYR A 170 19.32 -0.35 44.11
C TYR A 170 19.72 -0.86 42.71
N ASP A 171 20.46 -0.01 42.00
CA ASP A 171 20.77 -0.05 40.56
C ASP A 171 21.12 -1.43 39.97
N GLY A 172 20.76 -1.59 38.69
CA GLY A 172 21.06 -2.77 37.89
C GLY A 172 22.56 -3.08 37.79
N GLN A 173 22.88 -4.36 37.87
CA GLN A 173 24.24 -4.86 37.68
C GLN A 173 24.54 -5.08 36.20
N MET A 174 25.82 -5.04 35.84
CA MET A 174 26.29 -5.24 34.48
C MET A 174 26.87 -6.64 34.35
N TRP A 175 26.19 -7.49 33.59
CA TRP A 175 26.67 -8.83 33.28
C TRP A 175 27.50 -8.83 31.99
N VAL A 176 28.69 -9.41 32.04
CA VAL A 176 29.56 -9.57 30.85
C VAL A 176 29.33 -10.96 30.27
N LYS A 177 28.91 -11.03 29.00
CA LYS A 177 28.65 -12.30 28.32
C LYS A 177 29.91 -13.14 28.18
N PRO A 178 29.91 -14.40 28.64
CA PRO A 178 30.92 -15.38 28.29
C PRO A 178 31.06 -15.49 26.76
N PRO A 179 32.28 -15.76 26.25
CA PRO A 179 32.56 -15.74 24.82
C PRO A 179 31.71 -16.76 24.04
N GLU A 180 31.30 -17.86 24.67
CA GLU A 180 30.44 -18.86 24.07
C GLU A 180 29.03 -18.28 23.83
N ILE A 181 28.37 -17.74 24.87
CA ILE A 181 27.02 -17.16 24.75
C ILE A 181 27.02 -15.99 23.77
N LEU A 182 28.06 -15.16 23.80
CA LEU A 182 28.23 -14.05 22.86
C LEU A 182 28.33 -14.55 21.41
N ALA A 183 29.03 -15.66 21.15
CA ALA A 183 29.10 -16.25 19.82
C ALA A 183 27.73 -16.75 19.34
N ARG A 184 26.94 -17.42 20.22
CA ARG A 184 25.57 -17.85 19.93
C ARG A 184 24.68 -16.66 19.56
N ASP A 185 24.68 -15.62 20.39
CA ASP A 185 23.84 -14.44 20.19
C ASP A 185 24.23 -13.67 18.94
N ARG A 186 25.52 -13.59 18.60
CA ARG A 186 25.99 -12.97 17.36
C ARG A 186 25.58 -13.75 16.12
N LEU A 187 25.59 -15.08 16.16
CA LEU A 187 25.06 -15.91 15.07
C LEU A 187 23.56 -15.64 14.90
N LEU A 188 22.80 -15.67 15.99
CA LEU A 188 21.36 -15.38 15.94
C LEU A 188 21.07 -13.97 15.41
N GLY A 189 21.77 -12.97 15.96
CA GLY A 189 21.63 -11.57 15.59
C GLY A 189 21.99 -11.29 14.13
N SER A 190 23.09 -11.87 13.63
CA SER A 190 23.53 -11.66 12.25
C SER A 190 22.67 -12.38 11.21
N TYR A 191 22.22 -13.61 11.49
CA TYR A 191 21.46 -14.41 10.52
C TYR A 191 19.94 -14.18 10.57
N LYS A 192 19.38 -13.84 11.72
CA LYS A 192 17.92 -13.65 11.89
C LYS A 192 17.52 -12.20 12.05
N VAL A 193 18.17 -11.47 12.95
CA VAL A 193 17.73 -10.12 13.32
C VAL A 193 18.17 -9.06 12.31
N LYS A 194 19.43 -9.11 11.86
CA LYS A 194 19.99 -8.14 10.91
C LYS A 194 19.21 -8.02 9.59
N PRO A 195 18.82 -9.11 8.89
CA PRO A 195 18.02 -8.98 7.66
C PRO A 195 16.64 -8.36 7.92
N VAL A 196 16.01 -8.67 9.07
CA VAL A 196 14.73 -8.10 9.47
C VAL A 196 14.84 -6.60 9.72
N ILE A 197 15.85 -6.17 10.47
CA ILE A 197 16.12 -4.73 10.69
C ILE A 197 16.39 -4.01 9.37
N GLN A 198 17.13 -4.63 8.45
CA GLN A 198 17.41 -4.04 7.14
C GLN A 198 16.14 -3.88 6.30
N LEU A 199 15.26 -4.88 6.30
CA LEU A 199 13.95 -4.80 5.65
C LEU A 199 13.12 -3.65 6.25
N LEU A 200 13.05 -3.54 7.57
CA LEU A 200 12.32 -2.48 8.28
C LEU A 200 12.89 -1.08 8.01
N LYS A 201 14.22 -0.95 7.87
CA LYS A 201 14.85 0.32 7.45
C LYS A 201 14.44 0.69 6.04
N GLN A 202 14.47 -0.26 5.11
CA GLN A 202 14.05 -0.03 3.72
C GLN A 202 12.58 0.35 3.63
N THR A 203 11.71 -0.29 4.41
CA THR A 203 10.28 0.04 4.42
C THR A 203 10.03 1.42 5.04
N LEU A 204 10.74 1.77 6.11
CA LEU A 204 10.64 3.10 6.71
C LEU A 204 11.09 4.20 5.74
N VAL A 205 12.24 4.02 5.09
CA VAL A 205 12.72 4.96 4.05
C VAL A 205 11.75 5.02 2.87
N GLY A 206 11.25 3.86 2.39
CA GLY A 206 10.29 3.78 1.30
C GLY A 206 8.97 4.50 1.62
N THR A 207 8.41 4.28 2.81
CA THR A 207 7.19 4.98 3.25
C THR A 207 7.43 6.48 3.44
N GLY A 208 8.61 6.89 3.91
CA GLY A 208 8.99 8.30 4.03
C GLY A 208 9.05 8.99 2.67
N VAL A 209 9.72 8.38 1.68
CA VAL A 209 9.76 8.91 0.30
C VAL A 209 8.37 8.95 -0.31
N LEU A 210 7.56 7.90 -0.11
CA LEU A 210 6.19 7.84 -0.61
C LEU A 210 5.30 8.91 0.02
N LEU A 211 5.43 9.18 1.31
CA LEU A 211 4.69 10.25 2.01
C LEU A 211 5.05 11.62 1.47
N VAL A 212 6.35 11.89 1.32
CA VAL A 212 6.83 13.15 0.73
C VAL A 212 6.28 13.31 -0.69
N ALA A 213 6.37 12.27 -1.51
CA ALA A 213 5.81 12.26 -2.86
C ALA A 213 4.29 12.48 -2.87
N ALA A 214 3.54 11.86 -1.96
CA ALA A 214 2.09 12.02 -1.86
C ALA A 214 1.71 13.46 -1.47
N VAL A 215 2.44 14.09 -0.55
CA VAL A 215 2.23 15.50 -0.19
C VAL A 215 2.55 16.42 -1.36
N PHE A 216 3.65 16.18 -2.08
CA PHE A 216 3.96 16.94 -3.30
C PHE A 216 2.85 16.79 -4.35
N LEU A 217 2.40 15.56 -4.63
CA LEU A 217 1.30 15.30 -5.55
C LEU A 217 0.01 15.97 -5.12
N PHE A 218 -0.29 16.02 -3.82
CA PHE A 218 -1.47 16.72 -3.31
C PHE A 218 -1.44 18.22 -3.62
N ILE A 219 -0.27 18.87 -3.50
CA ILE A 219 -0.08 20.28 -3.86
C ILE A 219 -0.28 20.48 -5.36
N PHE A 220 0.33 19.63 -6.20
CA PHE A 220 0.24 19.71 -7.66
C PHE A 220 -1.08 19.17 -8.25
N ALA A 221 -1.91 18.48 -7.49
CA ALA A 221 -3.21 18.01 -7.95
C ALA A 221 -4.21 19.16 -8.21
N THR A 222 -3.92 20.36 -7.69
CA THR A 222 -4.78 21.54 -7.90
C THR A 222 -4.95 21.92 -9.38
N PRO A 223 -3.89 22.20 -10.17
CA PRO A 223 -4.02 22.52 -11.59
C PRO A 223 -4.47 21.34 -12.46
N VAL A 224 -4.18 20.09 -12.05
CA VAL A 224 -4.47 18.90 -12.87
C VAL A 224 -5.95 18.57 -12.88
N GLU A 225 -6.63 18.64 -11.72
CA GLU A 225 -8.07 18.36 -11.65
C GLU A 225 -8.85 19.37 -12.50
N ASP A 226 -8.50 20.65 -12.40
CA ASP A 226 -9.16 21.73 -13.16
C ASP A 226 -8.97 21.53 -14.67
N PHE A 227 -7.79 21.06 -15.09
CA PHE A 227 -7.53 20.72 -16.50
C PHE A 227 -8.35 19.50 -16.97
N ILE A 228 -8.44 18.45 -16.15
CA ILE A 228 -9.21 17.24 -16.48
C ILE A 228 -10.71 17.58 -16.56
N GLN A 229 -11.25 18.33 -15.61
CA GLN A 229 -12.66 18.73 -15.66
C GLN A 229 -12.95 19.60 -16.89
N ASN A 230 -12.08 20.58 -17.20
CA ASN A 230 -12.27 21.42 -18.38
C ASN A 230 -12.17 20.65 -19.69
N THR A 231 -11.26 19.67 -19.80
CA THR A 231 -11.12 18.83 -21.01
C THR A 231 -12.25 17.81 -21.14
N LEU A 232 -12.73 17.22 -20.04
CA LEU A 232 -13.88 16.32 -20.05
C LEU A 232 -15.18 17.05 -20.37
N SER A 233 -15.43 18.21 -19.77
CA SER A 233 -16.59 19.05 -20.13
C SER A 233 -16.52 19.55 -21.58
N ALA A 234 -15.33 19.85 -22.11
CA ALA A 234 -15.16 20.17 -23.53
C ALA A 234 -15.45 18.95 -24.44
N LYS A 235 -15.13 17.74 -23.98
CA LYS A 235 -15.36 16.49 -24.73
C LYS A 235 -16.83 16.03 -24.67
N GLU A 236 -17.50 16.22 -23.54
CA GLU A 236 -18.92 15.86 -23.36
C GLU A 236 -19.81 16.78 -24.22
N ASN A 237 -19.50 18.08 -24.25
CA ASN A 237 -20.16 19.05 -25.12
C ASN A 237 -19.96 18.78 -26.63
N SER A 238 -18.94 18.02 -27.03
CA SER A 238 -18.71 17.63 -28.43
C SER A 238 -19.31 16.27 -28.81
N THR A 239 -19.69 15.45 -27.84
CA THR A 239 -20.33 14.13 -28.08
C THR A 239 -21.86 14.14 -27.99
N GLU A 240 -22.49 15.21 -27.50
CA GLU A 240 -23.95 15.37 -27.48
C GLU A 240 -24.54 15.98 -28.76
N VAL A 241 -23.90 15.79 -29.92
CA VAL A 241 -24.54 16.08 -31.23
C VAL A 241 -24.92 14.77 -31.90
N SER A 242 -25.99 14.13 -31.42
CA SER A 242 -26.86 13.32 -32.29
C SER A 242 -28.30 13.23 -31.76
N VAL A 243 -29.16 13.94 -32.49
CA VAL A 243 -30.63 13.85 -32.55
C VAL A 243 -31.40 14.32 -31.30
N SER A 244 -31.57 15.64 -31.17
CA SER A 244 -32.74 16.19 -30.47
C SER A 244 -33.88 16.45 -31.47
N LYS A 245 -34.98 15.74 -31.24
CA LYS A 245 -36.28 15.99 -31.84
C LYS A 245 -36.78 17.33 -31.29
N ILE A 246 -37.10 18.26 -32.18
CA ILE A 246 -37.57 19.61 -31.87
C ILE A 246 -38.95 19.51 -31.21
N ASP A 247 -39.03 19.80 -29.91
CA ASP A 247 -40.28 20.21 -29.26
C ASP A 247 -40.15 21.64 -28.77
N THR A 248 -41.08 22.46 -29.25
CA THR A 248 -41.12 23.92 -29.10
C THR A 248 -41.42 24.34 -27.67
N LYS A 249 -40.45 24.93 -26.97
CA LYS A 249 -40.69 25.92 -25.91
C LYS A 249 -39.45 26.77 -25.61
N TYR A 250 -39.38 27.95 -26.21
CA TYR A 250 -38.29 28.90 -26.00
C TYR A 250 -38.41 29.60 -24.63
N ASN A 251 -37.41 29.39 -23.78
CA ASN A 251 -37.00 30.32 -22.73
C ASN A 251 -35.47 30.28 -22.65
N ILE A 252 -34.82 30.87 -23.65
CA ILE A 252 -33.36 30.90 -23.75
C ILE A 252 -32.84 32.20 -23.13
N ARG A 253 -31.88 32.05 -22.23
CA ARG A 253 -31.23 33.11 -21.46
C ARG A 253 -30.26 33.87 -22.37
N LYS A 254 -30.18 35.19 -22.20
CA LYS A 254 -29.44 36.17 -23.04
C LYS A 254 -27.92 35.88 -23.19
N GLU A 255 -27.41 34.91 -22.44
CA GLU A 255 -26.01 34.50 -22.32
C GLU A 255 -25.58 33.53 -23.43
N GLU A 256 -26.49 32.67 -23.90
CA GLU A 256 -26.23 31.71 -24.98
C GLU A 256 -26.24 32.36 -26.37
N LEU A 257 -26.91 33.52 -26.50
CA LEU A 257 -27.00 34.29 -27.75
C LEU A 257 -25.67 34.98 -28.15
N PHE A 258 -24.69 35.03 -27.25
CA PHE A 258 -23.37 35.63 -27.49
C PHE A 258 -22.25 34.61 -27.71
N ARG A 259 -22.54 33.30 -27.63
CA ARG A 259 -21.58 32.27 -28.06
C ARG A 259 -21.93 31.85 -29.48
N LEU A 260 -21.26 32.48 -30.44
CA LEU A 260 -21.23 31.95 -31.81
C LEU A 260 -20.70 30.50 -31.76
N PRO A 261 -21.36 29.54 -32.42
CA PRO A 261 -20.81 28.20 -32.58
C PRO A 261 -19.43 28.32 -33.25
N VAL A 262 -18.42 27.73 -32.63
CA VAL A 262 -17.03 27.73 -33.11
C VAL A 262 -16.89 26.93 -34.42
N GLU A 263 -17.90 26.17 -34.82
CA GLU A 263 -17.88 25.29 -36.00
C GLU A 263 -18.26 25.97 -37.33
N VAL A 264 -18.41 27.30 -37.39
CA VAL A 264 -18.65 28.03 -38.67
C VAL A 264 -17.38 28.76 -39.16
N ILE A 265 -16.25 28.56 -38.49
CA ILE A 265 -14.98 29.23 -38.86
C ILE A 265 -14.24 28.50 -40.00
N ASP A 266 -14.53 27.22 -40.24
CA ASP A 266 -13.71 26.38 -41.13
C ASP A 266 -14.37 26.00 -42.48
N ASP A 267 -15.63 26.34 -42.73
CA ASP A 267 -16.31 26.03 -44.00
C ASP A 267 -16.25 27.22 -44.99
N ASP A 268 -15.05 27.45 -45.53
CA ASP A 268 -14.78 28.49 -46.54
C ASP A 268 -15.69 28.34 -47.79
N ASP A 269 -16.07 27.11 -48.16
CA ASP A 269 -16.94 26.83 -49.31
C ASP A 269 -18.39 27.29 -49.07
N LEU A 270 -18.90 27.15 -47.83
CA LEU A 270 -20.25 27.60 -47.48
C LEU A 270 -20.31 29.12 -47.35
N ALA A 271 -19.24 29.73 -46.81
CA ALA A 271 -19.07 31.17 -46.76
C ALA A 271 -18.96 31.77 -48.17
N ALA A 272 -18.23 31.12 -49.07
CA ALA A 272 -18.13 31.51 -50.47
C ALA A 272 -19.48 31.40 -51.21
N ALA A 273 -20.21 30.30 -51.04
CA ALA A 273 -21.54 30.11 -51.64
C ALA A 273 -22.57 31.13 -51.12
N ALA A 274 -22.52 31.48 -49.83
CA ALA A 274 -23.36 32.52 -49.26
C ALA A 274 -22.98 33.93 -49.74
N ALA A 275 -21.68 34.19 -49.93
CA ALA A 275 -21.19 35.44 -50.49
C ALA A 275 -21.56 35.58 -51.98
N GLU A 276 -21.52 34.49 -52.75
CA GLU A 276 -21.97 34.47 -54.15
C GLU A 276 -23.48 34.67 -54.24
N ALA A 277 -24.28 34.01 -53.40
CA ALA A 277 -25.73 34.22 -53.31
C ALA A 277 -26.13 35.63 -52.82
N ALA A 278 -25.20 36.37 -52.22
CA ALA A 278 -25.39 37.73 -51.75
C ALA A 278 -24.72 38.79 -52.66
N ASP A 279 -24.10 38.41 -53.78
CA ASP A 279 -23.28 39.28 -54.65
C ASP A 279 -22.22 40.09 -53.87
N GLY A 280 -21.52 39.45 -52.92
CA GLY A 280 -20.50 40.10 -52.07
C GLY A 280 -21.05 41.12 -51.07
N ARG A 281 -22.37 41.15 -50.83
CA ARG A 281 -23.00 42.03 -49.84
C ARG A 281 -23.06 41.37 -48.46
N PRO A 282 -22.95 42.14 -47.37
CA PRO A 282 -23.12 41.60 -46.03
C PRO A 282 -24.57 41.12 -45.79
N VAL A 283 -24.72 39.91 -45.26
CA VAL A 283 -26.03 39.24 -45.03
C VAL A 283 -26.96 40.08 -44.15
N TYR A 284 -26.40 40.87 -43.22
CA TYR A 284 -27.16 41.70 -42.29
C TYR A 284 -27.91 42.87 -42.94
N CYS A 285 -27.66 43.18 -44.22
CA CYS A 285 -28.32 44.29 -44.91
C CYS A 285 -29.83 44.06 -45.16
N ARG A 286 -30.26 42.79 -45.24
CA ARG A 286 -31.66 42.40 -45.46
C ARG A 286 -32.57 42.70 -44.27
N ASP A 287 -32.02 42.68 -43.05
CA ASP A 287 -32.78 42.91 -41.83
C ASP A 287 -32.63 44.33 -41.31
N ARG A 288 -33.75 45.04 -41.14
CA ARG A 288 -33.78 46.42 -40.64
C ARG A 288 -33.11 46.58 -39.28
N TYR A 289 -33.26 45.58 -38.40
CA TYR A 289 -32.69 45.61 -37.04
C TYR A 289 -31.16 45.51 -37.06
N TYR A 290 -30.61 44.50 -37.73
CA TYR A 290 -29.17 44.27 -37.80
C TYR A 290 -28.43 45.33 -38.63
N ARG A 291 -29.08 45.85 -39.67
CA ARG A 291 -28.57 47.00 -40.43
C ARG A 291 -28.41 48.27 -39.59
N ALA A 292 -29.36 48.54 -38.69
CA ALA A 292 -29.27 49.68 -37.78
C ALA A 292 -28.15 49.52 -36.75
N LEU A 293 -27.88 48.28 -36.33
CA LEU A 293 -26.83 47.96 -35.36
C LEU A 293 -25.42 48.07 -35.98
N ALA A 294 -25.25 47.62 -37.22
CA ALA A 294 -23.97 47.60 -37.94
C ALA A 294 -23.66 48.89 -38.72
N GLY A 295 -24.51 49.92 -38.60
CA GLY A 295 -24.29 51.24 -39.21
C GLY A 295 -24.61 51.35 -40.71
N GLY A 296 -25.09 50.27 -41.35
CA GLY A 296 -25.69 50.28 -42.69
C GLY A 296 -24.84 50.80 -43.86
N GLN A 297 -23.57 51.14 -43.63
CA GLN A 297 -22.71 51.85 -44.59
C GLN A 297 -22.37 51.03 -45.85
N TYR A 298 -22.51 49.70 -45.76
CA TYR A 298 -22.21 48.76 -46.85
C TYR A 298 -23.47 48.17 -47.51
N CYS A 299 -24.65 48.69 -47.17
CA CYS A 299 -25.93 48.24 -47.74
C CYS A 299 -26.33 49.16 -48.89
N LYS A 300 -26.78 48.60 -50.02
CA LYS A 300 -27.28 49.39 -51.15
C LYS A 300 -28.77 49.72 -50.96
N TRP A 301 -29.24 50.77 -51.64
CA TRP A 301 -30.66 51.15 -51.63
C TRP A 301 -31.59 50.04 -52.13
N GLU A 302 -31.08 49.16 -53.00
CA GLU A 302 -31.78 47.99 -53.53
C GLU A 302 -32.16 46.99 -52.41
N ASP A 303 -31.34 46.86 -51.37
CA ASP A 303 -31.57 45.95 -50.23
C ASP A 303 -32.64 46.47 -49.26
N LEU A 304 -33.09 47.72 -49.44
CA LEU A 304 -34.13 48.36 -48.65
C LEU A 304 -35.53 48.08 -49.18
N LEU A 305 -35.62 47.69 -50.46
CA LEU A 305 -36.86 47.40 -51.15
C LEU A 305 -37.18 45.93 -50.94
N LYS A 306 -38.11 45.68 -50.02
CA LYS A 306 -38.82 44.43 -49.91
C LYS A 306 -40.23 44.61 -50.45
#